data_AF-A0A5C5XRF0-F1
#
_entry.id   AF-A0A5C5XRF0-F1
#
_cell.length_a   1.000
_cell.length_b   1.000
_cell.length_c   1.000
_cell.angle_alpha   90.00
_cell.angle_beta   90.00
_cell.angle_gamma   90.00
#
_symmetry.space_group_name_H-M   'P 1'
#
loop_
_entity.id
_entity.type
_entity.pdbx_description
1 polymer ?
#
loop_
_entity_poly.entity_id
_entity_poly.type
_entity_poly.pdbx_seq_one_letter_code
_entity_poly.pdbx_strand_id
1 'polypeptide(L)'
;MSDYVLGLDWINQKQGWACARCDMNAPGQIVFSTLMVEEAIEPLVKDAACIVVDSPIGLYGLQPEGCKIRPCDQGARQWVGPGMQSSIFAVPYKNELTLWRQRRLEGSPQKQGHFRGLLPMIHSADCIRRQNPRTLESHPELTFAALGCGKLSGYASKKTLLGQLLRVAILHQQGYSLDLRDLIPFARIPSDNFIDATAMAIVACGWYRAGQLPVIREQSGDPVIHTSHDRDDFLIALPKCFSDSRELPPLTSEQIMHQIQQWGRSIGTAT
;
A
#
# COMPACT_ATOMS: atom_id res chain seq x y z
N MET A 1 7.79 -12.92 -19.13
CA MET A 1 7.27 -11.98 -18.11
C MET A 1 8.12 -12.20 -16.88
N SER A 2 8.41 -11.17 -16.09
CA SER A 2 9.13 -11.41 -14.83
C SER A 2 8.24 -12.13 -13.84
N ASP A 3 8.85 -12.92 -12.97
CA ASP A 3 8.13 -13.77 -12.02
C ASP A 3 8.05 -13.14 -10.63
N TYR A 4 8.01 -11.81 -10.53
CA TYR A 4 7.90 -11.12 -9.25
C TYR A 4 6.99 -9.90 -9.31
N VAL A 5 6.42 -9.56 -8.17
CA VAL A 5 5.62 -8.35 -7.97
C VAL A 5 6.23 -7.49 -6.86
N LEU A 6 5.85 -6.21 -6.82
CA LEU A 6 6.33 -5.26 -5.82
C LEU A 6 5.18 -4.61 -5.06
N GLY A 7 5.36 -4.46 -3.76
CA GLY A 7 4.60 -3.55 -2.91
C GLY A 7 5.51 -2.45 -2.40
N LEU A 8 5.08 -1.20 -2.55
CA LEU A 8 5.89 -0.03 -2.21
C LEU A 8 5.16 0.87 -1.22
N ASP A 9 5.85 1.29 -0.16
CA ASP A 9 5.39 2.34 0.75
C ASP A 9 6.46 3.41 0.93
N TRP A 10 6.06 4.68 0.95
CA TRP A 10 6.98 5.81 0.92
C TRP A 10 7.53 6.13 2.31
N ILE A 11 8.85 6.14 2.43
CA ILE A 11 9.54 6.49 3.67
C ILE A 11 9.78 8.01 3.72
N ASN A 12 10.57 8.53 2.79
CA ASN A 12 10.86 9.97 2.63
C ASN A 12 11.72 10.22 1.37
N GLN A 13 11.98 11.48 1.04
CA GLN A 13 12.78 11.89 -0.12
C GLN A 13 14.23 11.39 -0.13
N LYS A 14 14.80 11.04 1.03
CA LYS A 14 16.21 10.61 1.15
C LYS A 14 16.37 9.10 1.05
N GLN A 15 15.34 8.35 1.48
CA GLN A 15 15.36 6.88 1.54
C GLN A 15 14.45 6.23 0.49
N GLY A 16 13.50 6.98 -0.07
CA GLY A 16 12.61 6.53 -1.13
C GLY A 16 11.50 5.68 -0.57
N TRP A 17 11.33 4.51 -1.18
CA TRP A 17 10.28 3.53 -0.87
C TRP A 17 10.86 2.37 -0.05
N ALA A 18 10.12 1.93 0.96
CA ALA A 18 10.19 0.55 1.42
C ALA A 18 9.63 -0.34 0.31
N CYS A 19 10.38 -1.38 -0.07
CA CYS A 19 10.05 -2.25 -1.18
C CYS A 19 9.94 -3.68 -0.69
N ALA A 20 8.74 -4.25 -0.79
CA ALA A 20 8.46 -5.66 -0.58
C ALA A 20 8.36 -6.36 -1.94
N ARG A 21 9.29 -7.26 -2.23
CA ARG A 21 9.31 -8.07 -3.44
C ARG A 21 8.80 -9.46 -3.13
N CYS A 22 7.76 -9.91 -3.83
CA CYS A 22 7.28 -11.29 -3.75
C CYS A 22 7.61 -12.03 -5.04
N ASP A 23 8.32 -13.16 -4.92
CA ASP A 23 8.56 -14.06 -6.04
C ASP A 23 7.33 -14.97 -6.25
N MET A 24 6.82 -15.00 -7.47
CA MET A 24 5.61 -15.73 -7.83
C MET A 24 5.85 -17.22 -8.04
N ASN A 25 7.10 -17.65 -8.28
CA ASN A 25 7.49 -19.05 -8.36
C ASN A 25 7.76 -19.66 -6.97
N ALA A 26 8.02 -18.83 -5.96
CA ALA A 26 8.17 -19.22 -4.56
C ALA A 26 7.26 -18.35 -3.65
N PRO A 27 5.93 -18.41 -3.84
CA PRO A 27 5.03 -17.50 -3.17
C PRO A 27 5.03 -17.73 -1.66
N GLY A 28 5.29 -16.66 -0.91
CA GLY A 28 5.44 -16.69 0.56
C GLY A 28 6.80 -16.23 1.04
N GLN A 29 7.82 -16.17 0.17
CA GLN A 29 9.08 -15.49 0.46
C GLN A 29 9.00 -14.04 -0.02
N ILE A 30 8.88 -13.11 0.93
CA ILE A 30 8.92 -11.68 0.65
C ILE A 30 10.33 -11.19 0.99
N VAL A 31 11.01 -10.63 -0.01
CA VAL A 31 12.33 -10.02 0.14
C VAL A 31 12.17 -8.52 0.24
N PHE A 32 12.85 -7.91 1.20
CA PHE A 32 12.74 -6.48 1.47
C PHE A 32 13.98 -5.72 1.07
N SER A 33 13.77 -4.53 0.51
CA SER A 33 14.83 -3.56 0.22
C SER A 33 14.29 -2.15 0.36
N THR A 34 15.18 -1.16 0.33
CA THR A 34 14.79 0.20 -0.04
C THR A 34 14.89 0.36 -1.55
N LEU A 35 14.06 1.23 -2.12
CA LEU A 35 14.07 1.56 -3.52
C LEU A 35 13.97 3.07 -3.71
N MET A 36 15.00 3.66 -4.29
CA MET A 36 14.97 5.04 -4.75
C MET A 36 14.52 5.04 -6.20
N VAL A 37 13.38 5.66 -6.51
CA VAL A 37 12.92 5.80 -7.90
C VAL A 37 12.87 7.26 -8.27
N GLU A 38 13.72 7.62 -9.22
CA GLU A 38 13.74 8.94 -9.85
C GLU A 38 13.31 8.84 -11.31
N GLU A 39 13.74 9.78 -12.14
CA GLU A 39 13.41 9.83 -13.58
C GLU A 39 14.15 8.76 -14.39
N ALA A 40 15.23 8.19 -13.83
CA ALA A 40 15.97 7.08 -14.42
C ALA A 40 15.17 5.77 -14.38
N ILE A 41 15.38 4.91 -15.39
CA ILE A 41 14.77 3.59 -15.44
C ILE A 41 15.41 2.70 -14.37
N GLU A 42 14.63 2.31 -13.36
CA GLU A 42 15.02 1.33 -12.36
C GLU A 42 14.66 -0.07 -12.88
N PRO A 43 15.63 -0.97 -13.15
CA PRO A 43 15.36 -2.29 -13.73
C PRO A 43 14.35 -3.11 -12.91
N LEU A 44 14.44 -3.02 -11.58
CA LEU A 44 13.51 -3.68 -10.66
C LEU A 44 12.06 -3.23 -10.87
N VAL A 45 11.84 -1.94 -11.12
CA VAL A 45 10.51 -1.38 -11.39
C VAL A 45 10.05 -1.80 -12.77
N LYS A 46 10.89 -1.59 -13.78
CA LYS A 46 10.55 -1.85 -15.18
C LYS A 46 10.12 -3.30 -15.40
N ASP A 47 10.84 -4.22 -14.78
CA ASP A 47 10.66 -5.64 -15.06
C ASP A 47 9.54 -6.26 -14.20
N ALA A 48 9.15 -5.66 -13.07
CA ALA A 48 8.11 -6.22 -12.20
C ALA A 48 6.80 -6.57 -12.95
N ALA A 49 6.19 -7.69 -12.59
CA ALA A 49 4.97 -8.17 -13.24
C ALA A 49 3.75 -7.32 -12.87
N CYS A 50 3.70 -6.83 -11.63
CA CYS A 50 2.72 -5.91 -11.09
C CYS A 50 3.37 -5.12 -9.95
N ILE A 51 2.97 -3.87 -9.78
CA ILE A 51 3.41 -3.01 -8.68
C ILE A 51 2.18 -2.42 -8.01
N VAL A 52 2.17 -2.36 -6.68
CA VAL A 52 1.18 -1.59 -5.93
C VAL A 52 1.92 -0.60 -5.05
N VAL A 53 1.49 0.66 -5.03
CA VAL A 53 2.09 1.73 -4.24
C VAL A 53 1.08 2.30 -3.24
N ASP A 54 1.53 2.59 -2.01
CA ASP A 54 0.80 3.43 -1.04
C ASP A 54 0.96 4.91 -1.41
N SER A 55 0.34 5.28 -2.52
CA SER A 55 0.39 6.64 -3.03
C SER A 55 -0.72 6.90 -4.02
N PRO A 56 -1.34 8.09 -3.97
CA PRO A 56 -2.26 8.49 -5.02
C PRO A 56 -1.60 8.45 -6.40
N ILE A 57 -2.17 7.68 -7.33
CA ILE A 57 -1.77 7.63 -8.74
C ILE A 57 -2.73 8.46 -9.58
N GLY A 58 -2.16 9.23 -10.51
CA GLY A 58 -2.92 10.00 -11.47
C GLY A 58 -2.97 11.48 -11.08
N LEU A 59 -2.79 12.33 -12.08
CA LEU A 59 -2.76 13.77 -11.92
C LEU A 59 -4.18 14.34 -12.00
N TYR A 60 -4.52 15.22 -11.07
CA TYR A 60 -5.68 16.11 -11.20
C TYR A 60 -5.63 16.87 -12.53
N GLY A 61 -6.78 17.06 -13.18
CA GLY A 61 -6.92 17.69 -14.52
C GLY A 61 -7.69 16.86 -15.55
N LEU A 62 -8.10 15.63 -15.18
CA LEU A 62 -8.98 14.74 -15.95
C LEU A 62 -10.35 14.52 -15.27
N GLN A 63 -10.67 15.32 -14.26
CA GLN A 63 -11.96 15.23 -13.57
C GLN A 63 -13.03 16.07 -14.26
N PRO A 64 -14.32 15.72 -14.13
CA PRO A 64 -15.41 16.63 -14.45
C PRO A 64 -15.24 17.96 -13.69
N GLU A 65 -15.54 19.08 -14.34
CA GLU A 65 -15.49 20.40 -13.71
C GLU A 65 -16.26 20.39 -12.36
N GLY A 66 -15.60 20.82 -11.28
CA GLY A 66 -16.21 20.97 -9.95
C GLY A 66 -15.89 19.90 -8.91
N CYS A 67 -15.26 18.77 -9.26
CA CYS A 67 -14.86 17.76 -8.26
C CYS A 67 -13.57 18.15 -7.51
N LYS A 68 -13.63 18.22 -6.18
CA LYS A 68 -12.47 18.51 -5.28
C LYS A 68 -11.76 17.26 -4.75
N ILE A 69 -12.35 16.08 -4.92
CA ILE A 69 -11.81 14.77 -4.52
C ILE A 69 -12.16 13.73 -5.61
N ARG A 70 -11.28 12.74 -5.90
CA ARG A 70 -11.61 11.66 -6.85
C ARG A 70 -12.76 10.78 -6.31
N PRO A 71 -13.66 10.27 -7.16
CA PRO A 71 -14.69 9.32 -6.72
C PRO A 71 -14.15 8.14 -5.91
N CYS A 72 -13.04 7.53 -6.35
CA CYS A 72 -12.38 6.44 -5.65
C CYS A 72 -11.87 6.84 -4.24
N ASP A 73 -11.28 8.04 -4.09
CA ASP A 73 -10.82 8.57 -2.80
C ASP A 73 -11.99 8.74 -1.82
N GLN A 74 -13.11 9.28 -2.33
CA GLN A 74 -14.30 9.50 -1.52
C GLN A 74 -14.93 8.16 -1.09
N GLY A 75 -15.04 7.21 -2.02
CA GLY A 75 -15.51 5.87 -1.72
C GLY A 75 -14.63 5.15 -0.70
N ALA A 76 -13.30 5.23 -0.87
CA ALA A 76 -12.34 4.65 0.05
C ALA A 76 -12.46 5.23 1.47
N ARG A 77 -12.62 6.55 1.60
CA ARG A 77 -12.84 7.22 2.88
C ARG A 77 -14.13 6.79 3.57
N GLN A 78 -15.21 6.57 2.80
CA GLN A 78 -16.45 6.02 3.34
C GLN A 78 -16.25 4.59 3.84
N TRP A 79 -15.53 3.80 3.06
CA TRP A 79 -15.30 2.39 3.33
C TRP A 79 -14.44 2.15 4.58
N VAL A 80 -13.30 2.85 4.74
CA VAL A 80 -12.47 2.73 5.97
C VAL A 80 -13.19 3.23 7.23
N GLY A 81 -14.15 4.14 7.05
CA GLY A 81 -14.97 4.66 8.13
C GLY A 81 -14.32 5.77 8.97
N PRO A 82 -15.05 6.26 9.99
CA PRO A 82 -14.65 7.42 10.78
C PRO A 82 -13.30 7.24 11.48
N GLY A 83 -12.52 8.32 11.56
CA GLY A 83 -11.22 8.33 12.25
C GLY A 83 -10.05 7.83 11.42
N MET A 84 -10.29 7.11 10.31
CA MET A 84 -9.24 6.62 9.40
C MET A 84 -9.27 7.31 8.02
N GLN A 85 -10.21 8.23 7.78
CA GLN A 85 -10.39 8.91 6.50
C GLN A 85 -9.13 9.67 6.03
N SER A 86 -8.31 10.14 6.97
CA SER A 86 -7.07 10.88 6.67
C SER A 86 -5.93 9.97 6.20
N SER A 87 -6.04 8.65 6.36
CA SER A 87 -5.07 7.70 5.80
C SER A 87 -5.24 7.52 4.30
N ILE A 88 -6.41 7.88 3.76
CA ILE A 88 -6.65 7.92 2.32
C ILE A 88 -6.21 9.29 1.80
N PHE A 89 -4.98 9.32 1.31
CA PHE A 89 -4.37 10.54 0.77
C PHE A 89 -5.15 11.05 -0.43
N ALA A 90 -5.54 12.32 -0.41
CA ALA A 90 -6.10 12.95 -1.60
C ALA A 90 -4.96 13.40 -2.53
N VAL A 91 -5.19 13.31 -3.84
CA VAL A 91 -4.31 13.90 -4.84
C VAL A 91 -4.30 15.44 -4.67
N PRO A 92 -3.13 16.10 -4.64
CA PRO A 92 -3.02 17.56 -4.57
C PRO A 92 -3.49 18.20 -5.88
N TYR A 93 -3.67 19.53 -5.89
CA TYR A 93 -4.08 20.21 -7.12
C TYR A 93 -2.96 20.13 -8.19
N LYS A 94 -3.34 20.02 -9.47
CA LYS A 94 -2.40 19.88 -10.60
C LYS A 94 -1.31 20.96 -10.62
N ASN A 95 -1.74 22.20 -10.40
CA ASN A 95 -0.86 23.37 -10.37
C ASN A 95 0.18 23.26 -9.26
N GLU A 96 -0.17 22.73 -8.08
CA GLU A 96 0.75 22.55 -6.96
C GLU A 96 1.87 21.56 -7.29
N LEU A 97 1.51 20.41 -7.86
CA LEU A 97 2.51 19.41 -8.28
C LEU A 97 3.36 19.90 -9.45
N THR A 98 2.75 20.64 -10.39
CA THR A 98 3.48 21.26 -11.51
C THR A 98 4.49 22.29 -11.02
N LEU A 99 4.07 23.21 -10.15
CA LEU A 99 4.95 24.22 -9.56
C LEU A 99 6.05 23.58 -8.71
N TRP A 100 5.74 22.51 -7.98
CA TRP A 100 6.74 21.77 -7.21
C TRP A 100 7.81 21.14 -8.12
N ARG A 101 7.40 20.50 -9.22
CA ARG A 101 8.31 19.92 -10.22
C ARG A 101 9.21 20.98 -10.85
N GLN A 102 8.63 22.10 -11.26
CA GLN A 102 9.38 23.23 -11.81
C GLN A 102 10.45 23.71 -10.83
N ARG A 103 10.08 23.99 -9.57
CA ARG A 103 11.03 24.41 -8.54
C ARG A 103 12.12 23.37 -8.28
N ARG A 104 11.81 22.07 -8.39
CA ARG A 104 12.79 20.98 -8.20
C ARG A 104 13.84 21.03 -9.31
N LEU A 105 13.41 21.17 -10.55
CA LEU A 105 14.31 21.26 -11.72
C LEU A 105 15.20 22.51 -11.66
N GLU A 106 14.65 23.62 -11.17
CA GLU A 106 15.38 24.88 -10.99
C GLU A 106 16.33 24.86 -9.78
N GLY A 107 16.35 23.80 -8.97
CA GLY A 107 17.11 23.74 -7.72
C GLY A 107 16.62 24.72 -6.64
N SER A 108 15.40 25.25 -6.80
CA SER A 108 14.81 26.23 -5.90
C SER A 108 14.43 25.60 -4.55
N PRO A 109 14.56 26.35 -3.42
CA PRO A 109 14.11 25.88 -2.12
C PRO A 109 12.64 25.47 -2.14
N GLN A 110 12.38 24.23 -1.75
CA GLN A 110 11.03 23.69 -1.67
C GLN A 110 10.36 24.18 -0.39
N LYS A 111 9.40 25.11 -0.52
CA LYS A 111 8.51 25.47 0.60
C LYS A 111 7.61 24.28 0.88
N GLN A 112 7.91 23.55 1.96
CA GLN A 112 7.12 22.41 2.41
C GLN A 112 5.84 22.93 3.09
N GLY A 113 4.87 23.36 2.28
CA GLY A 113 3.55 23.79 2.76
C GLY A 113 2.69 22.61 3.25
N HIS A 114 1.37 22.72 3.10
CA HIS A 114 0.40 21.71 3.56
C HIS A 114 0.62 20.28 3.01
N PHE A 115 1.37 20.12 1.92
CA PHE A 115 1.66 18.84 1.26
C PHE A 115 3.08 18.30 1.54
N ARG A 116 3.66 18.65 2.71
CA ARG A 116 4.99 18.21 3.11
C ARG A 116 5.12 16.68 3.03
N GLY A 117 6.00 16.21 2.14
CA GLY A 117 6.23 14.77 1.91
C GLY A 117 5.31 14.13 0.86
N LEU A 118 4.13 14.71 0.59
CA LEU A 118 3.15 14.17 -0.37
C LEU A 118 3.54 14.44 -1.84
N LEU A 119 3.90 15.68 -2.19
CA LEU A 119 4.27 16.02 -3.58
C LEU A 119 5.47 15.22 -4.11
N PRO A 120 6.55 15.02 -3.33
CA PRO A 120 7.66 14.18 -3.76
C PRO A 120 7.30 12.72 -3.93
N MET A 121 6.49 12.18 -3.01
CA MET A 121 5.97 10.81 -3.09
C MET A 121 5.16 10.60 -4.36
N ILE A 122 4.17 11.48 -4.63
CA ILE A 122 3.32 11.39 -5.83
C ILE A 122 4.14 11.56 -7.11
N HIS A 123 5.15 12.44 -7.13
CA HIS A 123 6.05 12.51 -8.27
C HIS A 123 6.83 11.21 -8.48
N SER A 124 7.34 10.57 -7.42
CA SER A 124 8.05 9.30 -7.51
C SER A 124 7.11 8.17 -7.96
N ALA A 125 5.86 8.13 -7.46
CA ALA A 125 4.83 7.20 -7.91
C ALA A 125 4.50 7.37 -9.40
N ASP A 126 4.40 8.62 -9.88
CA ASP A 126 4.23 8.91 -11.31
C ASP A 126 5.43 8.41 -12.15
N CYS A 127 6.66 8.52 -11.64
CA CYS A 127 7.83 7.97 -12.31
C CYS A 127 7.78 6.43 -12.38
N ILE A 128 7.43 5.77 -11.27
CA ILE A 128 7.20 4.32 -11.21
C ILE A 128 6.14 3.90 -12.24
N ARG A 129 5.00 4.58 -12.27
CA ARG A 129 3.88 4.29 -13.20
C ARG A 129 4.26 4.48 -14.68
N ARG A 130 5.10 5.46 -14.99
CA ARG A 130 5.62 5.68 -16.36
C ARG A 130 6.56 4.55 -16.79
N GLN A 131 7.37 4.05 -15.88
CA GLN A 131 8.30 2.95 -16.15
C GLN A 131 7.60 1.58 -16.21
N ASN A 132 6.60 1.37 -15.35
CA ASN A 132 5.80 0.16 -15.32
C ASN A 132 4.29 0.47 -15.36
N PRO A 133 3.65 0.25 -16.52
CA PRO A 133 2.23 0.49 -16.68
C PRO A 133 1.29 -0.42 -15.89
N ARG A 134 1.81 -1.43 -15.19
CA ARG A 134 1.05 -2.32 -14.30
C ARG A 134 1.19 -1.92 -12.83
N THR A 135 1.49 -0.64 -12.61
CA THR A 135 1.49 -0.02 -11.29
C THR A 135 0.08 0.42 -10.92
N LEU A 136 -0.38 0.01 -9.74
CA LEU A 136 -1.70 0.29 -9.18
C LEU A 136 -1.57 1.07 -7.87
N GLU A 137 -2.60 1.83 -7.54
CA GLU A 137 -2.75 2.50 -6.25
C GLU A 137 -3.47 1.57 -5.27
N SER A 138 -2.98 1.48 -4.04
CA SER A 138 -3.74 0.97 -2.90
C SER A 138 -3.36 1.75 -1.64
N HIS A 139 -4.01 1.45 -0.52
CA HIS A 139 -3.71 2.05 0.78
C HIS A 139 -3.67 0.95 1.85
N PRO A 140 -2.71 0.96 2.78
CA PRO A 140 -2.57 -0.07 3.80
C PRO A 140 -3.81 -0.21 4.68
N GLU A 141 -4.43 0.89 5.12
CA GLU A 141 -5.61 0.83 5.97
C GLU A 141 -6.82 0.21 5.26
N LEU A 142 -6.97 0.46 3.96
CA LEU A 142 -7.98 -0.25 3.15
C LEU A 142 -7.66 -1.74 3.05
N THR A 143 -6.41 -2.05 2.74
CA THR A 143 -5.95 -3.42 2.54
C THR A 143 -6.13 -4.25 3.81
N PHE A 144 -5.71 -3.74 4.96
CA PHE A 144 -5.85 -4.42 6.24
C PHE A 144 -7.31 -4.55 6.68
N ALA A 145 -8.15 -3.54 6.44
CA ALA A 145 -9.58 -3.68 6.69
C ALA A 145 -10.21 -4.75 5.78
N ALA A 146 -9.73 -4.89 4.54
CA ALA A 146 -10.27 -5.89 3.61
C ALA A 146 -9.85 -7.29 4.03
N LEU A 147 -8.55 -7.49 4.31
CA LEU A 147 -8.00 -8.75 4.81
C LEU A 147 -8.54 -9.15 6.19
N GLY A 148 -8.86 -8.17 7.04
CA GLY A 148 -9.41 -8.38 8.39
C GLY A 148 -10.94 -8.55 8.43
N CYS A 149 -11.61 -8.64 7.28
CA CYS A 149 -13.06 -8.78 7.15
C CYS A 149 -13.87 -7.65 7.85
N GLY A 150 -13.34 -6.43 7.97
CA GLY A 150 -14.04 -5.36 8.65
C GLY A 150 -13.23 -4.07 8.85
N LYS A 151 -13.89 -3.04 9.40
CA LYS A 151 -13.27 -1.73 9.60
C LYS A 151 -12.17 -1.79 10.65
N LEU A 152 -11.01 -1.21 10.35
CA LEU A 152 -9.92 -1.01 11.31
C LEU A 152 -10.23 0.02 12.42
N SER A 153 -11.42 0.65 12.38
CA SER A 153 -11.85 1.61 13.40
C SER A 153 -11.99 0.91 14.76
N GLY A 154 -10.98 1.07 15.62
CA GLY A 154 -10.87 0.42 16.93
C GLY A 154 -9.52 -0.25 17.20
N TYR A 155 -8.73 -0.49 16.15
CA TYR A 155 -7.39 -1.05 16.30
C TYR A 155 -6.38 0.02 16.75
N ALA A 156 -5.35 -0.41 17.49
CA ALA A 156 -4.26 0.47 17.91
C ALA A 156 -3.55 1.08 16.70
N SER A 157 -3.06 2.31 16.85
CA SER A 157 -2.33 3.05 15.81
C SER A 157 -1.17 2.22 15.25
N LYS A 158 -0.95 2.28 13.92
CA LYS A 158 0.15 1.56 13.24
C LYS A 158 1.56 1.92 13.73
N LYS A 159 1.69 3.04 14.43
CA LYS A 159 2.93 3.49 15.06
C LYS A 159 3.20 2.83 16.42
N THR A 160 2.21 2.12 16.97
CA THR A 160 2.35 1.40 18.24
C THR A 160 2.70 -0.05 17.97
N LEU A 161 3.48 -0.68 18.86
CA LEU A 161 3.81 -2.09 18.76
C LEU A 161 2.55 -2.97 18.65
N LEU A 162 1.51 -2.67 19.44
CA LEU A 162 0.24 -3.39 19.36
C LEU A 162 -0.37 -3.27 17.96
N GLY A 163 -0.44 -2.06 17.40
CA GLY A 163 -0.97 -1.84 16.04
C GLY A 163 -0.18 -2.54 14.94
N GLN A 164 1.15 -2.69 15.12
CA GLN A 164 2.01 -3.45 14.22
C GLN A 164 1.76 -4.95 14.34
N LEU A 165 1.74 -5.49 15.56
CA LEU A 165 1.46 -6.92 15.81
C LEU A 165 0.07 -7.33 15.30
N LEU A 166 -0.93 -6.45 15.44
CA LEU A 166 -2.27 -6.66 14.88
C LEU A 166 -2.25 -6.85 13.37
N ARG A 167 -1.49 -6.00 12.65
CA ARG A 167 -1.34 -6.09 11.21
C ARG A 167 -0.61 -7.37 10.82
N VAL A 168 0.47 -7.71 11.50
CA VAL A 168 1.19 -8.98 11.28
C VAL A 168 0.27 -10.19 11.50
N ALA A 169 -0.57 -10.17 12.53
CA ALA A 169 -1.56 -11.23 12.77
C ALA A 169 -2.57 -11.35 11.62
N ILE A 170 -3.08 -10.24 11.09
CA ILE A 170 -3.95 -10.24 9.90
C ILE A 170 -3.22 -10.85 8.70
N LEU A 171 -1.96 -10.48 8.45
CA LEU A 171 -1.18 -11.07 7.36
C LEU A 171 -1.00 -12.58 7.52
N HIS A 172 -0.69 -13.03 8.74
CA HIS A 172 -0.52 -14.44 9.05
C HIS A 172 -1.79 -15.25 8.86
N GLN A 173 -2.95 -14.71 9.23
CA GLN A 173 -4.25 -15.35 8.97
C GLN A 173 -4.52 -15.56 7.48
N GLN A 174 -3.97 -14.69 6.64
CA GLN A 174 -4.08 -14.77 5.18
C GLN A 174 -2.99 -15.68 4.57
N GLY A 175 -2.19 -16.36 5.40
CA GLY A 175 -1.14 -17.29 4.98
C GLY A 175 0.20 -16.62 4.69
N TYR A 176 0.36 -15.33 5.00
CA TYR A 176 1.63 -14.61 4.83
C TYR A 176 2.38 -14.55 6.16
N SER A 177 3.53 -15.20 6.23
CA SER A 177 4.39 -15.17 7.42
C SER A 177 5.37 -13.99 7.33
N LEU A 178 5.31 -13.09 8.31
CA LEU A 178 6.38 -12.14 8.60
C LEU A 178 7.07 -12.57 9.90
N ASP A 179 8.39 -12.50 9.93
CA ASP A 179 9.13 -12.75 11.16
C ASP A 179 9.04 -11.51 12.06
N LEU A 180 8.88 -11.70 13.37
CA LEU A 180 8.93 -10.57 14.31
C LEU A 180 10.30 -9.88 14.32
N ARG A 181 11.37 -10.59 13.93
CA ARG A 181 12.69 -10.01 13.66
C ARG A 181 12.65 -8.99 12.54
N ASP A 182 11.70 -9.11 11.61
CA ASP A 182 11.49 -8.13 10.54
C ASP A 182 10.87 -6.82 11.05
N LEU A 183 10.26 -6.84 12.26
CA LEU A 183 9.77 -5.63 12.92
C LEU A 183 10.90 -4.84 13.61
N ILE A 184 12.10 -5.41 13.73
CA ILE A 184 13.29 -4.65 14.09
C ILE A 184 13.70 -3.87 12.83
N PRO A 185 13.96 -2.55 12.89
CA PRO A 185 14.23 -1.74 11.70
C PRO A 185 15.29 -2.36 10.78
N PHE A 186 14.84 -3.05 9.73
CA PHE A 186 15.70 -3.63 8.72
C PHE A 186 16.19 -2.50 7.82
N ALA A 187 17.50 -2.38 7.61
CA ALA A 187 18.08 -1.37 6.71
C ALA A 187 17.61 0.09 6.97
N ARG A 188 17.27 0.44 8.23
CA ARG A 188 16.71 1.75 8.64
C ARG A 188 15.32 2.07 8.04
N ILE A 189 14.58 1.05 7.62
CA ILE A 189 13.18 1.16 7.25
C ILE A 189 12.35 1.11 8.54
N PRO A 190 11.46 2.09 8.79
CA PRO A 190 10.52 2.00 9.91
C PRO A 190 9.60 0.78 9.77
N SER A 191 9.31 0.11 10.88
CA SER A 191 8.56 -1.15 10.88
C SER A 191 7.14 -1.01 10.34
N ASP A 192 6.50 0.16 10.50
CA ASP A 192 5.21 0.45 9.88
C ASP A 192 5.32 0.50 8.36
N ASN A 193 6.34 1.16 7.81
CA ASN A 193 6.57 1.18 6.35
C ASN A 193 6.83 -0.22 5.77
N PHE A 194 7.51 -1.08 6.52
CA PHE A 194 7.76 -2.46 6.15
C PHE A 194 6.46 -3.28 6.04
N ILE A 195 5.60 -3.17 7.06
CA ILE A 195 4.30 -3.85 7.10
C ILE A 195 3.39 -3.33 5.98
N ASP A 196 3.37 -2.02 5.76
CA ASP A 196 2.54 -1.38 4.76
C ASP A 196 2.98 -1.76 3.34
N ALA A 197 4.29 -1.77 3.05
CA ALA A 197 4.83 -2.30 1.78
C ALA A 197 4.46 -3.78 1.55
N THR A 198 4.47 -4.60 2.62
CA THR A 198 4.03 -6.00 2.54
C THR A 198 2.56 -6.10 2.13
N ALA A 199 1.70 -5.29 2.72
CA ALA A 199 0.28 -5.25 2.37
C ALA A 199 0.08 -4.90 0.89
N MET A 200 0.83 -3.93 0.37
CA MET A 200 0.82 -3.58 -1.06
C MET A 200 1.27 -4.77 -1.94
N ALA A 201 2.31 -5.51 -1.53
CA ALA A 201 2.81 -6.66 -2.29
C ALA A 201 1.76 -7.79 -2.37
N ILE A 202 0.95 -7.96 -1.32
CA ILE A 202 -0.15 -8.93 -1.30
C ILE A 202 -1.24 -8.54 -2.30
N VAL A 203 -1.60 -7.26 -2.37
CA VAL A 203 -2.51 -6.74 -3.40
C VAL A 203 -1.93 -7.02 -4.79
N ALA A 204 -0.64 -6.76 -5.00
CA ALA A 204 0.05 -6.99 -6.27
C ALA A 204 0.05 -8.47 -6.66
N CYS A 205 0.28 -9.38 -5.71
CA CYS A 205 0.22 -10.83 -5.92
C CYS A 205 -1.16 -11.26 -6.39
N GLY A 206 -2.20 -10.75 -5.74
CA GLY A 206 -3.59 -11.03 -6.10
C GLY A 206 -3.90 -10.58 -7.53
N TRP A 207 -3.49 -9.36 -7.89
CA TRP A 207 -3.70 -8.79 -9.21
C TRP A 207 -3.00 -9.59 -10.29
N TYR A 208 -1.73 -9.93 -10.06
CA TYR A 208 -0.95 -10.74 -10.99
C TYR A 208 -1.58 -12.13 -11.23
N ARG A 209 -2.10 -12.78 -10.19
CA ARG A 209 -2.68 -14.13 -10.30
C ARG A 209 -4.08 -14.15 -10.91
N ALA A 210 -4.94 -13.23 -10.48
CA ALA A 210 -6.35 -13.27 -10.81
C ALA A 210 -6.67 -12.49 -12.09
N GLY A 211 -5.88 -11.47 -12.43
CA GLY A 211 -6.16 -10.54 -13.53
C GLY A 211 -7.42 -9.68 -13.33
N GLN A 212 -8.27 -10.04 -12.38
CA GLN A 212 -9.50 -9.37 -11.99
C GLN A 212 -9.57 -9.33 -10.47
N LEU A 213 -9.67 -8.13 -9.88
CA LEU A 213 -9.75 -7.96 -8.44
C LEU A 213 -10.74 -6.87 -8.03
N PRO A 214 -11.20 -6.90 -6.77
CA PRO A 214 -12.01 -5.82 -6.22
C PRO A 214 -11.23 -4.52 -6.22
N VAL A 215 -11.92 -3.45 -6.61
CA VAL A 215 -11.41 -2.07 -6.55
C VAL A 215 -12.49 -1.15 -6.02
N ILE A 216 -12.07 -0.03 -5.44
CA ILE A 216 -12.95 1.11 -5.21
C ILE A 216 -12.75 2.10 -6.34
N ARG A 217 -13.82 2.38 -7.09
CA ARG A 217 -13.82 3.35 -8.21
C ARG A 217 -14.82 4.48 -8.02
N GLU A 218 -15.96 4.16 -7.42
CA GLU A 218 -17.09 5.07 -7.29
C GLU A 218 -17.18 5.70 -5.89
N GLN A 219 -17.93 6.81 -5.80
CA GLN A 219 -18.16 7.53 -4.54
C GLN A 219 -18.91 6.71 -3.48
N SER A 220 -19.64 5.65 -3.87
CA SER A 220 -20.36 4.79 -2.93
C SER A 220 -19.41 3.95 -2.06
N GLY A 221 -18.17 3.76 -2.51
CA GLY A 221 -17.20 2.93 -1.81
C GLY A 221 -17.42 1.43 -1.97
N ASP A 222 -18.43 0.99 -2.71
CA ASP A 222 -18.68 -0.43 -2.95
C ASP A 222 -17.58 -1.04 -3.82
N PRO A 223 -16.93 -2.14 -3.38
CA PRO A 223 -15.97 -2.83 -4.21
C PRO A 223 -16.61 -3.37 -5.49
N VAL A 224 -16.00 -3.09 -6.63
CA VAL A 224 -16.38 -3.65 -7.93
C VAL A 224 -15.24 -4.48 -8.50
N ILE A 225 -15.56 -5.55 -9.24
CA ILE A 225 -14.53 -6.34 -9.92
C ILE A 225 -14.07 -5.59 -11.16
N HIS A 226 -12.78 -5.29 -11.23
CA HIS A 226 -12.18 -4.62 -12.38
C HIS A 226 -11.26 -5.58 -13.13
N THR A 227 -11.38 -5.62 -14.45
CA THR A 227 -10.76 -6.65 -15.30
C THR A 227 -9.66 -6.12 -16.22
N SER A 228 -9.39 -4.82 -16.16
CA SER A 228 -8.42 -4.15 -17.04
C SER A 228 -7.31 -3.51 -16.23
N HIS A 229 -6.18 -3.21 -16.88
CA HIS A 229 -5.11 -2.40 -16.29
C HIS A 229 -5.14 -0.99 -16.90
N ASP A 230 -6.33 -0.50 -17.25
CA ASP A 230 -6.43 0.76 -17.99
C ASP A 230 -5.75 1.90 -17.22
N ARG A 231 -4.95 2.69 -17.95
CA ARG A 231 -4.07 3.69 -17.34
C ARG A 231 -4.83 4.89 -16.81
N ASP A 232 -6.06 5.07 -17.29
CA ASP A 232 -6.89 6.23 -17.01
C ASP A 232 -7.96 5.96 -15.94
N ASP A 233 -8.02 4.72 -15.42
CA ASP A 233 -8.97 4.38 -14.38
C ASP A 233 -8.47 4.84 -13.00
N PHE A 234 -9.09 5.90 -12.49
CA PHE A 234 -8.97 6.30 -11.10
C PHE A 234 -9.62 5.26 -10.20
N LEU A 235 -8.83 4.28 -9.77
CA LEU A 235 -9.26 3.21 -8.89
C LEU A 235 -8.28 3.01 -7.75
N ILE A 236 -8.78 2.41 -6.67
CA ILE A 236 -7.97 1.96 -5.55
C ILE A 236 -8.11 0.44 -5.47
N ALA A 237 -7.01 -0.27 -5.69
CA ALA A 237 -6.95 -1.72 -5.69
C ALA A 237 -7.16 -2.26 -4.27
N LEU A 238 -7.96 -3.32 -4.15
CA LEU A 238 -8.14 -4.08 -2.91
C LEU A 238 -7.50 -5.46 -3.06
N PRO A 239 -7.08 -6.09 -1.95
CA PRO A 239 -6.61 -7.47 -1.98
C PRO A 239 -7.74 -8.41 -2.36
N LYS A 240 -7.40 -9.57 -2.92
CA LYS A 240 -8.35 -10.69 -2.98
C LYS A 240 -8.55 -11.20 -1.56
N CYS A 241 -9.72 -11.03 -0.97
CA CYS A 241 -10.06 -11.78 0.24
C CYS A 241 -10.13 -13.25 -0.15
N PHE A 242 -9.24 -14.09 0.39
CA PHE A 242 -9.32 -15.54 0.24
C PHE A 242 -10.42 -16.07 1.17
N SER A 243 -11.68 -15.72 0.91
CA SER A 243 -12.81 -16.27 1.65
C SER A 243 -13.99 -16.52 0.72
N ASP A 244 -13.90 -17.55 -0.09
CA ASP A 244 -15.12 -18.14 -0.68
C ASP A 244 -15.92 -18.95 0.37
N SER A 245 -15.44 -19.17 1.61
CA SER A 245 -16.19 -20.04 2.54
C SER A 245 -15.80 -20.03 4.03
N ARG A 246 -15.11 -19.02 4.55
CA ARG A 246 -14.99 -18.87 6.02
C ARG A 246 -15.05 -17.39 6.37
N GLU A 247 -16.18 -16.95 6.90
CA GLU A 247 -16.21 -15.80 7.80
C GLU A 247 -15.23 -16.12 8.94
N LEU A 248 -13.97 -15.72 8.77
CA LEU A 248 -13.05 -15.69 9.89
C LEU A 248 -13.57 -14.55 10.77
N PRO A 249 -14.05 -14.84 12.00
CA PRO A 249 -14.52 -13.79 12.87
C PRO A 249 -13.37 -12.79 13.09
N PRO A 250 -13.66 -11.49 13.20
CA PRO A 250 -12.64 -10.49 13.51
C PRO A 250 -11.88 -10.95 14.75
N LEU A 251 -10.55 -10.92 14.67
CA LEU A 251 -9.70 -11.33 15.78
C LEU A 251 -10.04 -10.49 17.01
N THR A 252 -10.45 -11.16 18.09
CA THR A 252 -10.59 -10.47 19.38
C THR A 252 -9.21 -10.13 19.92
N SER A 253 -9.11 -9.08 20.73
CA SER A 253 -7.87 -8.74 21.43
C SER A 253 -7.26 -9.94 22.17
N GLU A 254 -8.09 -10.83 22.72
CA GLU A 254 -7.63 -12.09 23.34
C GLU A 254 -7.00 -13.06 22.35
N GLN A 255 -7.59 -13.25 21.16
CA GLN A 255 -7.03 -14.13 20.14
C GLN A 255 -5.69 -13.60 19.61
N ILE A 256 -5.56 -12.29 19.46
CA ILE A 256 -4.29 -11.64 19.12
C ILE A 256 -3.25 -11.85 20.21
N MET A 257 -3.62 -11.61 21.48
CA MET A 257 -2.71 -11.82 22.61
C MET A 257 -2.30 -13.29 22.73
N HIS A 258 -3.22 -14.21 22.46
CA HIS A 258 -2.93 -15.64 22.42
C HIS A 258 -1.97 -16.01 21.28
N GLN A 259 -2.15 -15.46 20.07
CA GLN A 259 -1.22 -15.66 18.97
C GLN A 259 0.17 -15.08 19.29
N ILE A 260 0.24 -13.87 19.85
CA ILE A 260 1.50 -13.25 20.31
C ILE A 260 2.19 -14.15 21.36
N GLN A 261 1.43 -14.70 22.32
CA GLN A 261 1.95 -15.61 23.33
C GLN A 261 2.42 -16.95 22.74
N GLN A 262 1.68 -17.52 21.79
CA GLN A 262 2.08 -18.75 21.09
C GLN A 262 3.36 -18.53 20.27
N TRP A 263 3.48 -17.41 19.58
CA TRP A 263 4.71 -17.02 18.87
C TRP A 263 5.90 -16.79 19.81
N GLY A 264 5.67 -16.17 20.97
CA GLY A 264 6.71 -16.02 21.98
C GLY A 264 7.28 -17.36 22.45
N ARG A 265 6.43 -18.40 22.53
CA ARG A 265 6.86 -19.76 22.90
C ARG A 265 7.63 -20.46 21.79
N SER A 266 7.27 -20.28 20.51
CA SER A 266 7.98 -20.90 19.39
C SER A 266 9.39 -20.36 19.17
N ILE A 267 9.64 -19.11 19.55
CA ILE A 267 10.99 -18.50 19.51
C ILE A 267 11.88 -19.05 20.63
N GLY A 268 11.30 -19.39 21.79
CA GLY A 268 12.03 -19.95 22.94
C GLY A 268 12.40 -21.43 22.82
N THR A 269 11.85 -22.16 21.85
CA THR A 269 12.14 -23.60 21.63
C THR A 269 13.14 -23.86 20.50
N ALA A 270 13.63 -22.81 19.83
CA ALA A 270 14.55 -22.90 18.70
C ALA A 270 16.04 -22.66 19.09
N THR A 271 16.39 -22.82 20.36
CA THR A 271 17.77 -22.79 20.87
C THR A 271 18.29 -24.17 21.18
#